data_AF-A0A9W4WYR0-F1
#
_entry.id   AF-A0A9W4WYR0-F1
#
_cell.length_a   1.000
_cell.length_b   1.000
_cell.length_c   1.000
_cell.angle_alpha   90.00
_cell.angle_beta   90.00
_cell.angle_gamma   90.00
#
_symmetry.space_group_name_H-M   'P 1'
#
loop_
_entity.id
_entity.type
_entity.pdbx_description
1 polymer ?
#
loop_
_entity_poly.entity_id
_entity_poly.type
_entity_poly.pdbx_seq_one_letter_code
_entity_poly.pdbx_strand_id
1 'polypeptide(L)'
;IQISEHSYSLTHKWKSNVLTNFNKSTTIKTSTLAFMNDILWIANSREDLDQIIHIADSFYQLNFTKMNWEKSVLLTKRNDNDNTFTCNIN
;
A
#
# COMPACT_ATOMS: atom_id res chain seq x y z
N ILE A 1 -9.14 -19.55 -9.85
CA ILE A 1 -9.23 -18.34 -9.00
C ILE A 1 -7.89 -18.24 -8.27
N GLN A 2 -7.05 -17.30 -8.71
CA GLN A 2 -5.70 -17.11 -8.18
C GLN A 2 -5.79 -16.43 -6.81
N ILE A 3 -5.18 -17.05 -5.81
CA ILE A 3 -5.21 -16.60 -4.41
C ILE A 3 -4.08 -15.57 -4.26
N SER A 4 -4.39 -14.32 -3.92
CA SER A 4 -3.39 -13.32 -3.59
C SER A 4 -2.84 -13.56 -2.18
N GLU A 5 -1.54 -13.29 -1.95
CA GLU A 5 -0.85 -13.52 -0.66
C GLU A 5 -1.46 -12.74 0.52
N HIS A 6 -2.33 -11.76 0.27
CA HIS A 6 -2.88 -10.84 1.27
C HIS A 6 -4.40 -10.98 1.46
N SER A 7 -4.96 -12.16 1.20
CA SER A 7 -6.37 -12.44 1.48
C SER A 7 -6.63 -12.66 2.98
N TYR A 8 -7.67 -12.03 3.52
CA TYR A 8 -8.12 -12.26 4.88
C TYR A 8 -9.29 -13.26 4.89
N SER A 9 -9.29 -14.18 5.86
CA SER A 9 -10.35 -15.18 6.03
C SER A 9 -11.08 -14.94 7.36
N LEU A 10 -12.31 -14.42 7.28
CA LEU A 10 -13.16 -14.24 8.45
C LEU A 10 -13.99 -15.51 8.66
N THR A 11 -13.81 -16.16 9.82
CA THR A 11 -14.62 -17.32 10.23
C THR A 11 -15.50 -16.94 11.41
N HIS A 12 -16.81 -17.12 11.25
CA HIS A 12 -17.79 -16.88 12.30
C HIS A 12 -18.48 -18.20 12.66
N LYS A 13 -18.49 -18.54 13.95
CA LYS A 13 -19.19 -19.71 14.50
C LYS A 13 -20.30 -19.23 15.42
N TRP A 14 -21.50 -19.78 15.26
CA TRP A 14 -22.63 -19.48 16.12
C TRP A 14 -23.51 -20.70 16.34
N LYS A 15 -24.28 -20.67 17.42
CA LYS A 15 -25.25 -21.71 17.74
C LYS A 15 -26.56 -21.38 17.03
N SER A 16 -26.89 -22.11 15.97
CA SER A 16 -28.10 -21.84 15.18
C SER A 16 -29.39 -22.25 15.91
N ASN A 17 -29.28 -23.15 16.89
CA ASN A 17 -30.38 -23.56 17.74
C ASN A 17 -29.86 -23.82 19.17
N VAL A 18 -30.43 -23.13 20.15
CA VAL A 18 -29.99 -23.14 21.55
C VAL A 18 -30.21 -24.50 22.23
N LEU A 19 -31.19 -25.28 21.76
CA LEU A 19 -31.60 -26.58 22.28
C LEU A 19 -30.73 -27.74 21.76
N THR A 20 -30.05 -27.55 20.63
CA THR A 20 -29.17 -28.57 20.03
C THR A 20 -27.72 -28.16 20.24
N ASN A 21 -26.82 -29.10 20.60
CA ASN A 21 -25.38 -28.81 20.71
C ASN A 21 -24.65 -28.65 19.36
N PHE A 22 -25.39 -28.27 18.31
CA PHE A 22 -24.85 -28.09 16.98
C PHE A 22 -24.45 -26.62 16.74
N ASN A 23 -23.18 -26.41 16.43
CA ASN A 23 -22.64 -25.10 16.06
C ASN A 23 -22.51 -25.02 14.55
N LYS A 24 -23.02 -23.94 13.95
CA LYS A 24 -22.86 -23.64 12.53
C LYS A 24 -21.68 -22.67 12.37
N SER A 25 -20.93 -22.82 11.29
CA SER A 25 -19.85 -21.91 10.95
C SER A 25 -19.97 -21.43 9.52
N THR A 26 -19.64 -20.16 9.29
CA THR A 26 -19.45 -19.62 7.94
C THR A 26 -18.07 -19.00 7.85
N THR A 27 -17.44 -19.14 6.68
CA THR A 27 -16.15 -18.55 6.39
C THR A 27 -16.26 -17.74 5.11
N ILE A 28 -15.90 -16.46 5.20
CA ILE A 28 -15.85 -15.56 4.05
C ILE A 28 -14.38 -15.22 3.82
N LYS A 29 -13.95 -15.38 2.57
CA LYS A 29 -12.61 -14.97 2.13
C LYS A 29 -12.76 -13.64 1.40
N THR A 30 -12.16 -12.59 1.94
CA THR A 30 -12.11 -11.27 1.29
C THR A 30 -10.69 -11.02 0.80
N SER A 31 -10.57 -10.62 -0.46
CA SER A 31 -9.30 -10.18 -1.03
C SER A 31 -9.32 -8.66 -1.01
N THR A 32 -8.51 -8.05 -0.15
CA THR A 32 -8.36 -6.59 -0.13
C THR A 32 -7.27 -6.24 -1.14
N LEU A 33 -7.62 -5.47 -2.16
CA LEU A 33 -6.68 -4.99 -3.18
C LEU A 33 -6.80 -3.47 -3.24
N ALA A 34 -6.01 -2.78 -2.43
CA ALA A 34 -5.89 -1.33 -2.47
C ALA A 34 -4.75 -0.96 -3.43
N PHE A 35 -5.09 -0.45 -4.62
CA PHE A 35 -4.12 0.13 -5.54
C PHE A 35 -4.11 1.65 -5.38
N MET A 36 -3.02 2.18 -4.85
CA MET A 36 -2.72 3.61 -4.90
C MET A 36 -1.97 3.83 -6.22
N ASN A 37 -2.66 4.26 -7.28
CA ASN A 37 -2.09 4.18 -8.63
C ASN A 37 -1.02 5.24 -8.91
N ASP A 38 -1.18 6.47 -8.43
CA ASP A 38 -0.23 7.54 -8.72
C ASP A 38 -0.02 8.42 -7.48
N ILE A 39 1.23 8.59 -7.06
CA ILE A 39 1.62 9.32 -5.85
C ILE A 39 2.68 10.34 -6.23
N LEU A 40 2.43 11.61 -5.89
CA LEU A 40 3.40 12.70 -6.05
C LEU A 40 3.87 13.18 -4.68
N TRP A 41 5.18 13.14 -4.46
CA TRP A 41 5.82 13.66 -3.25
C TRP A 41 6.55 14.97 -3.58
N ILE A 42 6.32 16.01 -2.77
CA ILE A 42 6.96 17.31 -2.91
C ILE A 42 7.66 17.61 -1.59
N ALA A 43 8.95 17.93 -1.67
CA ALA A 43 9.77 18.31 -0.52
C ALA A 43 10.73 19.44 -0.91
N ASN A 44 11.17 20.21 0.08
CA ASN A 44 12.08 21.35 -0.12
C ASN A 44 13.55 20.94 -0.23
N SER A 45 13.89 19.73 0.24
CA SER A 45 15.23 19.16 0.19
C SER A 45 15.15 17.68 -0.17
N ARG A 46 16.29 17.12 -0.59
CA ARG A 46 16.40 15.68 -0.85
C ARG A 46 16.29 14.88 0.43
N GLU A 47 16.87 15.40 1.52
CA GLU A 47 16.86 14.78 2.84
C GLU A 47 15.43 14.65 3.38
N ASP A 48 14.61 15.68 3.21
CA ASP A 48 13.19 15.64 3.61
C ASP A 48 12.39 14.65 2.75
N LEU A 49 12.68 14.60 1.44
CA LEU A 49 12.04 13.65 0.53
C LEU A 49 12.38 12.21 0.92
N ASP A 50 13.64 11.93 1.25
CA ASP A 50 14.11 10.61 1.68
C ASP A 50 13.44 10.19 3.01
N GLN A 51 13.22 11.12 3.94
CA GLN A 51 12.45 10.84 5.16
C GLN A 51 10.98 10.50 4.86
N ILE A 52 10.32 11.26 3.99
CA ILE A 52 8.94 10.99 3.57
C ILE A 52 8.85 9.60 2.92
N ILE A 53 9.79 9.29 2.02
CA ILE A 53 9.92 8.01 1.36
C ILE A 53 10.08 6.88 2.38
N HIS A 54 10.95 7.03 3.39
CA HIS A 54 11.15 6.01 4.41
C HIS A 54 9.91 5.73 5.25
N ILE A 55 9.15 6.78 5.61
CA ILE A 55 7.89 6.64 6.34
C ILE A 55 6.84 5.94 5.46
N ALA A 56 6.73 6.36 4.20
CA ALA A 56 5.81 5.78 3.24
C ALA A 56 6.13 4.30 2.99
N ASP A 57 7.39 3.95 2.80
CA ASP A 57 7.83 2.56 2.60
C ASP A 57 7.50 1.70 3.82
N SER A 58 7.74 2.19 5.03
CA SER A 58 7.36 1.50 6.27
C SER A 58 5.85 1.27 6.35
N PHE A 59 5.04 2.27 5.96
CA PHE A 59 3.59 2.14 5.91
C PHE A 59 3.13 1.13 4.84
N TYR A 60 3.75 1.13 3.65
CA TYR A 60 3.40 0.20 2.58
C TYR A 60 3.76 -1.25 2.94
N GLN A 61 4.92 -1.47 3.55
CA GLN A 61 5.31 -2.78 4.08
C GLN A 61 4.28 -3.33 5.08
N LEU A 62 3.75 -2.47 5.98
CA LEU A 62 2.71 -2.87 6.93
C LEU A 62 1.37 -3.20 6.27
N ASN A 63 1.04 -2.51 5.16
CA ASN A 63 -0.22 -2.70 4.43
C ASN A 63 -0.10 -3.72 3.29
N PHE A 64 1.03 -4.43 3.20
CA PHE A 64 1.33 -5.38 2.13
C PHE A 64 1.19 -4.81 0.71
N THR A 65 1.31 -3.49 0.59
CA THR A 65 1.42 -2.79 -0.68
C THR A 65 2.90 -2.50 -0.93
N LYS A 66 3.30 -2.44 -2.20
CA LYS A 66 4.68 -2.10 -2.57
C LYS A 66 4.65 -0.95 -3.55
N MET A 67 5.48 0.04 -3.31
CA MET A 67 5.67 1.10 -4.27
C MET A 67 6.47 0.56 -5.46
N ASN A 68 6.06 0.94 -6.67
CA ASN A 68 6.79 0.58 -7.88
C ASN A 68 7.89 1.62 -8.14
N TRP A 69 9.06 1.39 -7.54
CA TRP A 69 10.22 2.26 -7.70
C TRP A 69 10.71 2.35 -9.16
N GLU A 70 10.53 1.29 -9.97
CA GLU A 70 10.92 1.31 -11.39
C GLU A 70 10.09 2.29 -12.23
N LYS A 71 8.87 2.61 -11.78
CA LYS A 71 8.01 3.62 -12.40
C LYS A 71 8.14 5.00 -11.74
N SER A 72 8.92 5.12 -10.68
CA SER A 72 9.07 6.36 -9.93
C SER A 72 10.13 7.25 -10.61
N VAL A 73 9.83 8.54 -10.70
CA VAL A 73 10.72 9.53 -11.32
C VAL A 73 11.03 10.63 -10.32
N LEU A 74 12.31 10.95 -10.15
CA LEU A 74 12.75 12.09 -9.34
C LEU A 74 12.87 13.34 -10.21
N LEU A 75 12.10 14.36 -9.86
CA LEU A 75 12.17 15.69 -10.46
C LEU A 75 12.89 16.63 -9.49
N THR A 76 13.95 17.27 -9.94
CA THR A 76 14.67 18.30 -9.18
C THR A 76 14.75 19.60 -9.98
N LYS A 77 14.76 20.73 -9.26
CA LYS A 77 15.08 22.03 -9.87
C LYS A 77 16.60 22.16 -9.92
N ARG A 78 17.16 22.46 -11.09
CA ARG A 78 18.62 22.51 -11.29
C ARG A 78 19.26 23.73 -10.62
N ASN A 79 18.55 24.86 -10.59
CA ASN A 79 19.04 26.12 -10.03
C ASN A 79 17.86 27.04 -9.70
N ASP A 80 17.95 27.91 -8.69
CA ASP A 80 16.81 28.74 -8.25
C ASP A 80 16.32 29.71 -9.34
N ASN A 81 17.21 30.10 -10.25
CA ASN A 81 16.91 31.02 -11.35
C ASN A 81 16.50 30.30 -12.65
N ASP A 82 16.53 28.97 -12.67
CA ASP A 82 16.20 28.16 -13.83
C ASP A 82 14.82 27.51 -13.62
N ASN A 83 13.88 27.80 -14.51
CA ASN A 83 12.52 27.24 -14.43
C ASN A 83 12.44 25.80 -15.00
N THR A 84 13.57 25.21 -15.36
CA THR A 84 13.64 23.85 -15.87
C THR A 84 13.73 22.83 -14.74
N PHE A 85 12.85 21.84 -14.79
CA PHE A 85 12.92 20.65 -13.95
C PHE A 85 13.74 19.58 -14.68
N THR A 86 14.74 19.03 -13.99
CA THR A 86 15.51 17.90 -14.51
C THR A 86 14.93 16.59 -13.99
N CYS A 87 14.67 15.68 -14.91
CA CYS A 87 14.29 14.31 -14.65
C CYS A 87 15.55 13.44 -14.63
N ASN A 88 15.91 12.89 -13.47
CA ASN A 88 16.98 11.90 -13.39
C ASN A 88 16.35 10.51 -13.51
N ILE A 89 16.56 9.87 -14.66
CA ILE A 89 16.17 8.48 -14.91
C ILE A 89 17.41 7.63 -14.60
N ASN A 90 17.35 6.81 -13.56
CA ASN A 90 18.40 5.82 -13.25
C ASN A 90 18.37 4.65 -14.22
#